data_AF-A0A3B9UET5-F1
#
_entry.id   AF-A0A3B9UET5-F1
#
_cell.length_a   1.000
_cell.length_b   1.000
_cell.length_c   1.000
_cell.angle_alpha   90.00
_cell.angle_beta   90.00
_cell.angle_gamma   90.00
#
_symmetry.space_group_name_H-M   'P 1'
#
loop_
_entity.id
_entity.type
_entity.pdbx_description
1 polymer ?
#
loop_
_entity_poly.entity_id
_entity_poly.type
_entity_poly.pdbx_seq_one_letter_code
_entity_poly.pdbx_strand_id
1 'polypeptide(L)' 'LAKYPADAKLVWAQEEPANMGAWTFLLANCDLRLQRVSPPASAAPASGSHQAAHHIQHRLIAQTFDC' A
#
# COMPACT_ATOMS: atom_id res chain seq x y z
N LEU A 1 12.52 2.45 -13.81
CA LEU A 1 13.46 1.94 -12.77
C LEU A 1 14.93 2.19 -13.11
N ALA A 2 15.37 2.15 -14.37
CA ALA A 2 16.78 2.30 -14.79
C ALA A 2 17.56 3.55 -14.30
N LYS A 3 16.89 4.57 -13.75
CA LYS A 3 17.52 5.76 -13.15
C LYS A 3 17.87 5.60 -11.66
N TYR A 4 17.35 4.56 -11.01
CA TYR A 4 17.55 4.27 -9.59
C TYR A 4 18.51 3.09 -9.41
N PRO A 5 19.18 2.95 -8.24
CA PRO A 5 19.99 1.78 -7.93
C PRO A 5 19.22 0.47 -8.12
N ALA A 6 19.91 -0.58 -8.55
CA ALA A 6 19.30 -1.88 -8.81
C ALA A 6 18.71 -2.54 -7.54
N ASP A 7 19.25 -2.19 -6.38
CA ASP A 7 18.84 -2.62 -5.04
C ASP A 7 17.90 -1.63 -4.35
N ALA A 8 17.43 -0.60 -5.07
CA ALA A 8 16.48 0.36 -4.52
C ALA A 8 15.21 -0.36 -4.03
N LYS A 9 14.83 -0.08 -2.79
CA LYS A 9 13.62 -0.62 -2.20
C LYS A 9 12.39 -0.10 -2.95
N LEU A 10 11.55 -1.03 -3.40
CA LEU A 10 10.30 -0.70 -4.06
C LEU A 10 9.14 -0.87 -3.08
N VAL A 11 8.42 0.21 -2.84
CA VAL A 11 7.24 0.23 -1.97
C VAL A 11 6.01 0.52 -2.82
N TRP A 12 4.99 -0.30 -2.68
CA TRP A 12 3.65 -0.03 -3.21
C TRP A 12 2.76 0.43 -2.06
N ALA A 13 2.52 1.74 -2.00
CA ALA A 13 1.61 2.34 -1.03
C ALA A 13 0.24 2.58 -1.68
N GLN A 14 -0.85 2.16 -1.01
CA GLN A 14 -2.22 2.43 -1.45
C GLN A 14 -3.13 2.71 -0.25
N GLU A 15 -4.19 3.49 -0.48
CA GLU A 15 -5.20 3.79 0.54
C GLU A 15 -6.17 2.62 0.71
N GLU A 16 -6.45 1.89 -0.37
CA GLU A 16 -7.42 0.80 -0.38
C GLU A 16 -6.95 -0.41 0.43
N PRO A 17 -7.86 -1.16 1.08
CA PRO A 17 -7.55 -2.42 1.74
C PRO A 17 -6.73 -3.39 0.89
N ALA A 18 -5.94 -4.24 1.54
CA ALA A 18 -5.03 -5.19 0.88
C ALA A 18 -5.67 -6.14 -0.16
N ASN A 19 -6.97 -6.41 -0.06
CA ASN A 19 -7.74 -7.25 -0.99
C ASN A 19 -8.46 -6.43 -2.08
N MET A 20 -8.23 -5.12 -2.13
CA MET A 20 -8.82 -4.15 -3.05
C MET A 20 -7.72 -3.35 -3.75
N GLY A 21 -8.13 -2.47 -4.65
CA GLY A 21 -7.21 -1.66 -5.46
C GLY A 21 -6.37 -2.52 -6.40
N ALA A 22 -5.20 -2.00 -6.79
CA ALA A 22 -4.35 -2.64 -7.77
C ALA A 22 -3.42 -3.72 -7.20
N TRP A 23 -3.30 -3.84 -5.87
CA TRP A 23 -2.31 -4.72 -5.23
C TRP A 23 -2.37 -6.17 -5.77
N THR A 24 -3.55 -6.77 -5.85
CA THR A 24 -3.69 -8.16 -6.32
C THR A 24 -3.36 -8.31 -7.80
N PHE A 25 -3.67 -7.31 -8.61
CA PHE A 25 -3.27 -7.29 -10.02
C PHE A 25 -1.75 -7.21 -10.15
N LEU A 26 -1.09 -6.31 -9.42
CA LEU A 26 0.37 -6.19 -9.43
C LEU A 26 1.04 -7.48 -8.94
N LEU A 27 0.52 -8.08 -7.87
CA LEU A 27 1.04 -9.35 -7.35
C LEU A 27 0.97 -10.49 -8.38
N ALA A 28 -0.08 -10.52 -9.20
CA ALA A 28 -0.27 -11.56 -10.21
C ALA A 28 0.45 -11.27 -11.54
N ASN A 29 0.66 -10.00 -11.89
CA ASN A 29 1.08 -9.60 -13.23
C ASN A 29 2.42 -8.86 -13.28
N CYS A 30 3.06 -8.59 -12.14
CA CYS A 30 4.36 -7.92 -12.08
C CYS A 30 5.36 -8.79 -11.32
N ASP A 31 6.54 -8.98 -11.91
CA ASP A 31 7.67 -9.70 -11.27
C ASP A 31 8.57 -8.76 -10.45
N LEU A 32 7.97 -7.73 -9.84
CA LEU A 32 8.66 -6.77 -8.99
C LEU A 32 8.53 -7.21 -7.53
N ARG A 33 9.64 -7.17 -6.79
CA ARG A 33 9.63 -7.37 -5.33
C ARG A 33 9.16 -6.09 -4.64
N LEU A 34 7.84 -5.92 -4.57
CA LEU A 34 7.18 -4.77 -3.95
C LEU A 34 6.88 -5.04 -2.47
N GLN A 35 7.25 -4.12 -1.59
CA GLN A 35 6.71 -4.09 -0.23
C GLN A 35 5.38 -3.34 -0.22
N ARG A 36 4.29 -3.99 0.17
CA ARG A 36 2.97 -3.34 0.29
C ARG A 36 2.86 -2.54 1.58
N VAL A 37 2.35 -1.32 1.47
CA VAL A 37 1.82 -0.53 2.60
C VAL A 37 0.37 -0.17 2.28
N SER A 38 -0.57 -0.75 3.03
CA SER A 38 -2.01 -0.56 2.84
C SER A 38 -2.75 -0.90 4.14
N PRO A 39 -4.03 -0.52 4.30
CA PRO A 39 -4.86 -1.11 5.35
C PRO A 39 -4.93 -2.64 5.18
N PRO A 40 -5.24 -3.36 6.27
CA PRO A 40 -5.53 -4.79 6.18
C PRO A 40 -6.74 -5.05 5.28
N ALA A 41 -6.87 -6.29 4.81
CA ALA A 41 -8.01 -6.68 3.99
C ALA A 41 -9.33 -6.43 4.72
N SER A 42 -10.33 -5.98 3.98
CA SER A 42 -11.63 -5.57 4.50
C SER A 42 -12.74 -5.89 3.51
N ALA A 43 -13.95 -6.12 4.01
CA ALA A 43 -15.15 -6.24 3.16
C ALA A 43 -15.64 -4.86 2.68
N ALA A 44 -15.39 -3.80 3.46
CA ALA A 44 -15.75 -2.43 3.13
C ALA A 44 -14.55 -1.67 2.52
N PRO A 45 -14.80 -0.72 1.59
CA PRO A 45 -13.73 0.02 0.90
C PRO A 45 -12.99 0.99 1.81
N ALA A 46 -13.67 1.52 2.83
CA ALA A 46 -13.11 2.44 3.82
C ALA A 46 -13.79 2.25 5.17
N SER A 47 -13.22 2.83 6.22
CA SER A 47 -13.89 2.88 7.52
C SER A 47 -15.10 3.83 7.47
N GLY A 48 -16.20 3.47 8.12
CA GLY A 48 -17.38 4.35 8.22
C GLY A 48 -17.20 5.55 9.18
N SER A 49 -16.04 5.68 9.83
CA SER A 49 -15.74 6.78 10.75
C SER A 49 -14.64 7.68 10.20
N HIS A 50 -14.93 8.98 10.11
CA HIS A 50 -13.96 9.97 9.64
C HIS A 50 -12.65 9.94 10.47
N GLN A 51 -12.77 9.83 11.80
CA GLN A 51 -11.60 9.79 12.68
C GLN A 51 -10.73 8.55 12.44
N ALA A 52 -11.37 7.39 12.24
CA ALA A 52 -10.66 6.15 11.96
C ALA A 52 -9.95 6.19 10.60
N ALA A 53 -10.62 6.71 9.56
CA ALA A 53 -10.04 6.90 8.23
C ALA A 53 -8.80 7.80 8.29
N HIS A 54 -8.91 8.95 8.97
CA HIS A 54 -7.80 9.88 9.15
C HIS A 54 -6.61 9.22 9.88
N HIS A 55 -6.87 8.49 10.97
CA HIS A 55 -5.79 7.80 11.69
C HIS A 55 -5.12 6.70 10.86
N ILE A 56 -5.88 5.96 10.05
CA ILE A 56 -5.35 4.96 9.13
C ILE A 56 -4.44 5.63 8.10
N GLN A 57 -4.90 6.71 7.45
CA GLN A 57 -4.12 7.40 6.42
C GLN A 57 -2.78 7.93 6.96
N HIS A 58 -2.80 8.61 8.11
CA HIS A 58 -1.57 9.12 8.74
C HIS A 58 -0.59 7.98 9.06
N ARG A 59 -1.10 6.85 9.57
CA ARG A 59 -0.27 5.68 9.86
C ARG A 59 0.37 5.10 8.60
N LEU A 60 -0.40 4.97 7.50
CA LEU A 60 0.10 4.41 6.25
C LEU A 60 1.14 5.30 5.59
N ILE A 61 0.96 6.62 5.66
CA ILE A 61 1.96 7.58 5.18
C ILE A 61 3.26 7.41 5.96
N ALA A 62 3.21 7.37 7.29
CA ALA A 62 4.40 7.15 8.12
C ALA A 62 5.08 5.81 7.77
N GLN A 63 4.31 4.72 7.73
CA GLN A 63 4.82 3.39 7.38
C GLN A 63 5.46 3.35 6.00
N THR A 64 4.98 4.13 5.02
CA THR A 64 5.55 4.17 3.67
C THR A 64 6.99 4.68 3.67
N PHE A 65 7.32 5.62 4.55
CA PHE A 65 8.67 6.21 4.66
C PHE A 65 9.56 5.51 5.69
N ASP A 66 8.98 4.73 6.59
CA ASP A 66 9.72 3.90 7.56
C ASP A 66 10.14 2.53 6.99
N CYS A 67 9.81 2.25 5.72
CA CYS A 67 10.02 0.97 5.06
C CYS A 67 11.51 0.58 5.02
#